data_AF-A0A7V2T2V2-F1
#
_entry.id   AF-A0A7V2T2V2-F1
#
_cell.length_a   1.000
_cell.length_b   1.000
_cell.length_c   1.000
_cell.angle_alpha   90.00
_cell.angle_beta   90.00
_cell.angle_gamma   90.00
#
_symmetry.space_group_name_H-M   'P 1'
#
loop_
_entity.id
_entity.type
_entity.pdbx_description
1 polymer ?
#
loop_
_entity_poly.entity_id
_entity_poly.type
_entity_poly.pdbx_seq_one_letter_code
_entity_poly.pdbx_strand_id
1 'polypeptide(L)' 'ERAYDNPKFVEDMVRDIAHQLNIDERILAYTVESENFESIHNHSAYALIEKTR' A
#
# COMPACT_ATOMS: atom_id res chain seq x y z
N GLU A 1 17.41 -13.32 -0.87
CA GLU A 1 17.35 -11.95 -0.30
C GLU A 1 15.90 -11.65 0.04
N ARG A 2 15.62 -10.94 1.14
CA ARG A 2 14.26 -10.82 1.71
C ARG A 2 13.16 -10.33 0.75
N ALA A 3 13.47 -9.43 -0.19
CA ALA A 3 12.50 -8.88 -1.14
C ALA A 3 12.11 -9.88 -2.23
N TYR A 4 13.04 -10.74 -2.66
CA TYR A 4 12.76 -11.81 -3.62
C TYR A 4 11.83 -12.87 -3.02
N ASP A 5 12.01 -13.14 -1.72
CA ASP A 5 11.23 -14.15 -0.99
C ASP A 5 9.83 -13.64 -0.57
N ASN A 6 9.58 -12.33 -0.65
CA ASN A 6 8.31 -11.69 -0.25
C ASN A 6 7.84 -10.66 -1.30
N PRO A 7 7.53 -11.10 -2.53
CA PRO A 7 6.97 -10.21 -3.53
C PRO A 7 5.60 -9.72 -3.06
N LYS A 8 5.35 -8.42 -3.19
CA LYS A 8 4.05 -7.81 -2.93
C LYS A 8 3.64 -6.97 -4.12
N PHE A 9 2.36 -7.08 -4.50
CA PHE A 9 1.79 -6.16 -5.45
C PHE A 9 1.54 -4.80 -4.80
N VAL A 10 1.34 -3.77 -5.62
CA VAL A 10 1.06 -2.40 -5.14
C VAL A 10 -0.20 -2.36 -4.25
N GLU A 11 -1.18 -3.23 -4.52
CA GLU A 11 -2.39 -3.39 -3.72
C GLU A 11 -2.13 -4.05 -2.36
N ASP A 12 -1.19 -4.98 -2.27
CA ASP A 12 -0.86 -5.66 -1.01
C ASP A 12 -0.20 -4.67 -0.04
N MET A 13 0.67 -3.79 -0.56
CA MET A 13 1.31 -2.74 0.22
C MET A 13 0.29 -1.83 0.90
N VAL A 14 -0.67 -1.31 0.14
CA VAL A 14 -1.69 -0.41 0.71
C VAL A 14 -2.63 -1.14 1.66
N ARG A 15 -2.95 -2.42 1.41
CA ARG A 15 -3.82 -3.23 2.30
C ARG A 15 -3.18 -3.52 3.64
N ASP A 16 -1.91 -3.90 3.66
CA ASP A 16 -1.21 -4.21 4.91
C ASP A 16 -1.11 -2.98 5.81
N ILE A 17 -0.74 -1.84 5.23
CA ILE A 17 -0.66 -0.58 5.96
C ILE A 17 -2.05 -0.16 6.43
N ALA A 18 -3.06 -0.18 5.55
CA ALA A 18 -4.44 0.15 5.92
C ALA A 18 -4.98 -0.75 7.05
N HIS A 19 -4.63 -2.04 7.08
CA HIS A 19 -5.00 -2.93 8.17
C HIS A 19 -4.41 -2.47 9.50
N GLN A 20 -3.12 -2.09 9.53
CA GLN A 20 -2.48 -1.56 10.74
C GLN A 20 -3.05 -0.21 11.17
N LEU A 21 -3.44 0.66 10.23
CA LEU A 21 -4.08 1.94 10.56
C LEU A 21 -5.50 1.76 11.08
N ASN A 22 -6.21 0.70 10.66
CA ASN A 22 -7.56 0.40 11.13
C ASN A 22 -7.63 -0.08 12.58
N ILE A 23 -6.58 -0.71 13.09
CA ILE A 23 -6.52 -1.18 14.48
C ILE A 23 -6.10 -0.10 15.47
N ASP A 24 -5.56 1.03 14.98
CA ASP A 24 -5.15 2.15 15.83
C ASP A 24 -6.31 3.13 16.04
N GLU A 25 -6.97 3.05 17.20
CA GLU A 25 -8.12 3.90 17.55
C GLU A 25 -7.80 5.41 17.56
N ARG A 26 -6.51 5.79 17.59
CA ARG A 26 -6.09 7.20 17.54
C ARG A 26 -6.19 7.77 16.13
N ILE A 27 -6.23 6.92 15.11
CA ILE A 27 -6.25 7.31 13.70
C ILE A 27 -7.69 7.36 13.21
N LEU A 28 -8.24 8.58 13.18
CA LEU A 28 -9.61 8.86 12.78
C LEU A 28 -9.81 8.85 11.26
N ALA A 29 -8.77 9.19 10.51
CA ALA A 29 -8.80 9.22 9.05
C ALA A 29 -7.40 9.05 8.49
N TYR A 30 -7.29 8.46 7.30
CA TYR A 30 -6.02 8.29 6.61
C TYR A 30 -6.20 8.11 5.10
N THR A 31 -5.12 8.39 4.38
CA THR A 31 -4.94 8.00 2.97
C THR A 31 -3.61 7.26 2.86
N VAL A 32 -3.61 6.09 2.24
CA VAL A 32 -2.43 5.27 1.99
C VAL A 32 -2.29 5.11 0.49
N GLU A 33 -1.13 5.47 -0.05
CA GLU A 33 -0.82 5.41 -1.47
C GLU A 33 0.45 4.60 -1.69
N SER A 34 0.46 3.79 -2.74
CA SER A 34 1.67 3.13 -3.22
C SER A 34 1.79 3.34 -4.72
N GLU A 35 2.96 3.79 -5.15
CA GLU A 35 3.33 3.93 -6.56
C GLU A 35 4.59 3.10 -6.81
N ASN A 36 4.50 2.18 -7.76
CA ASN A 36 5.59 1.30 -8.18
C ASN A 36 6.01 1.67 -9.60
N PHE A 37 7.28 2.09 -9.76
CA PHE A 37 7.88 2.25 -11.07
C PHE A 37 8.22 0.87 -11.64
N GLU A 38 7.41 0.41 -12.59
CA GLU A 38 7.51 -0.94 -13.12
C GLU A 38 8.82 -1.15 -13.89
N SER A 39 9.61 -2.15 -13.50
CA SER A 39 10.91 -2.43 -14.12
C SER A 39 10.82 -2.98 -15.55
N ILE A 40 9.65 -3.47 -15.97
CA ILE A 40 9.38 -4.06 -17.29
C ILE A 40 8.31 -3.30 -18.10
N HIS A 41 7.84 -2.15 -17.59
CA HIS A 41 6.86 -1.29 -18.27
C HIS A 41 7.26 0.20 -18.16
N ASN A 42 6.80 1.04 -19.09
CA ASN A 42 7.06 2.50 -19.04
C ASN A 42 5.87 3.27 -18.44
N HIS A 43 5.32 2.76 -17.35
CA HIS A 43 4.27 3.40 -16.55
C HIS A 43 4.38 2.94 -15.10
N SER A 44 3.76 3.67 -14.18
CA SER A 44 3.67 3.28 -12.77
C SER A 44 2.45 2.39 -12.52
N ALA A 45 2.59 1.40 -11.64
CA ALA A 45 1.46 0.77 -10.98
C ALA A 45 1.08 1.59 -9.74
N TYR A 46 -0.20 1.82 -9.50
CA TYR A 46 -0.68 2.69 -8.44
C TYR A 46 -1.87 2.10 -7.71
N ALA A 47 -1.88 2.22 -6.38
CA ALA A 47 -3.02 1.89 -5.53
C ALA A 47 -3.20 2.92 -4.41
N LEU A 48 -4.46 3.15 -4.01
CA LEU A 48 -4.84 4.06 -2.93
C LEU A 48 -5.95 3.43 -2.08
N ILE A 49 -5.84 3.57 -0.75
CA ILE A 49 -6.93 3.34 0.20
C ILE A 49 -7.13 4.61 1.03
N GLU A 50 -8.36 5.07 1.11
CA GLU A 50 -8.76 6.20 1.95
C GLU A 50 -9.80 5.75 3.00
N LYS A 51 -9.67 6.27 4.22
CA LYS A 51 -10.67 6.18 5.29
C LYS A 51 -10.95 7.59 5.83
N THR A 52 -12.20 8.01 5.77
CA THR A 52 -12.67 9.36 6.14
C THR A 52 -13.63 9.39 7.35
N ARG A 53 -13.76 8.27 8.08
CA ARG A 53 -14.68 8.11 9.22
C ARG A 53 -13.98 7.65 10.48
#